data_AF-A0A3P8B135-F1
#
_entry.id   AF-A0A3P8B135-F1
#
_cell.length_a   1.000
_cell.length_b   1.000
_cell.length_c   1.000
_cell.angle_alpha   90.00
_cell.angle_beta   90.00
_cell.angle_gamma   90.00
#
_symmetry.space_group_name_H-M   'P 1'
#
loop_
_entity.id
_entity.type
_entity.pdbx_description
1 polymer ?
#
loop_
_entity_poly.entity_id
_entity_poly.type
_entity_poly.pdbx_seq_one_letter_code
_entity_poly.pdbx_strand_id
1 'polypeptide(L)'
;MVDIRLKHWADKELPQRSINRVIQLNAMEDRAIPDRKSWDSACQFMGKTAANRLAIVNQQLNDARGPGWVSRWIFWKTPSADNHFASAIQDELTSMLANEPEHKQSLTDEDILVVRRNLETKGVIEVPTETIRRQWNLMYKKHFLEKTIQNSRDCQSLYQHYRQGFNEADIDCQAVVLFYRIQRMVKLTCNALRQQITNTEQRMLEKEVKDVLDDWSQETEKKQQYLTGRRVDLAEELKQVRRIQEKLEEFMVQLQREK
;
A
#
# COMPACT_ATOMS: atom_id res chain seq x y z
N MET A 1 2.68 -16.40 -20.35
CA MET A 1 1.40 -16.94 -20.87
C MET A 1 0.64 -17.80 -19.86
N VAL A 2 1.31 -18.41 -18.86
CA VAL A 2 0.67 -19.23 -17.80
C VAL A 2 -0.15 -18.41 -16.80
N ASP A 3 0.16 -17.12 -16.63
CA ASP A 3 -0.43 -16.25 -15.60
C ASP A 3 -1.90 -15.84 -15.86
N ILE A 4 -2.27 -15.64 -17.14
CA ILE A 4 -3.63 -15.16 -17.50
C ILE A 4 -4.69 -16.24 -17.22
N ARG A 5 -4.39 -17.51 -17.50
CA ARG A 5 -5.32 -18.63 -17.25
C ARG A 5 -5.49 -18.91 -15.77
N LEU A 6 -4.42 -18.83 -14.99
CA LEU A 6 -4.48 -19.00 -13.54
C LEU A 6 -5.33 -17.89 -12.90
N LYS A 7 -5.15 -16.65 -13.35
CA LYS A 7 -5.92 -15.50 -12.87
C LYS A 7 -7.41 -15.63 -13.18
N HIS A 8 -7.74 -16.06 -14.40
CA HIS A 8 -9.13 -16.24 -14.83
C HIS A 8 -9.85 -17.39 -14.09
N TRP A 9 -9.13 -18.48 -13.79
CA TRP A 9 -9.64 -19.56 -12.96
C TRP A 9 -9.81 -19.12 -11.49
N ALA A 10 -8.82 -18.42 -10.94
CA ALA A 10 -8.84 -17.93 -9.57
C ALA A 10 -9.98 -16.92 -9.33
N ASP A 11 -10.21 -15.99 -10.27
CA ASP A 11 -11.31 -15.01 -10.20
C ASP A 11 -12.71 -15.66 -10.26
N LYS A 12 -12.82 -16.89 -10.78
CA LYS A 12 -14.09 -17.61 -10.92
C LYS A 12 -14.39 -18.52 -9.73
N GLU A 13 -13.38 -19.18 -9.17
CA GLU A 13 -13.55 -20.26 -8.18
C GLU A 13 -13.23 -19.84 -6.74
N LEU A 14 -12.44 -18.76 -6.53
CA LEU A 14 -12.00 -18.36 -5.19
C LEU A 14 -12.70 -17.10 -4.68
N PRO A 15 -13.09 -17.04 -3.39
CA PRO A 15 -13.48 -15.80 -2.76
C PRO A 15 -12.37 -14.75 -2.90
N GLN A 16 -12.73 -13.50 -3.16
CA GLN A 16 -11.73 -12.49 -3.49
C GLN A 16 -10.66 -12.26 -2.39
N ARG A 17 -11.06 -12.38 -1.12
CA ARG A 17 -10.10 -12.30 0.01
C ARG A 17 -8.99 -13.35 -0.11
N SER A 18 -9.30 -14.53 -0.64
CA SER A 18 -8.37 -15.64 -0.84
C SER A 18 -7.38 -15.34 -1.98
N ILE A 19 -7.83 -14.70 -3.06
CA ILE A 19 -6.98 -14.32 -4.20
C ILE A 19 -5.91 -13.32 -3.76
N ASN A 20 -6.31 -12.27 -3.04
CA ASN A 20 -5.37 -11.26 -2.52
C ASN A 20 -4.34 -11.89 -1.59
N ARG A 21 -4.75 -12.84 -0.74
CA ARG A 21 -3.84 -13.57 0.15
C ARG A 21 -2.81 -14.40 -0.62
N VAL A 22 -3.22 -15.11 -1.67
CA VAL A 22 -2.31 -15.89 -2.52
C VAL A 22 -1.31 -14.98 -3.23
N ILE A 23 -1.75 -13.83 -3.77
CA ILE A 23 -0.85 -12.85 -4.40
C ILE A 23 0.18 -12.33 -3.39
N GLN A 24 -0.24 -12.03 -2.16
CA GLN A 24 0.66 -11.57 -1.10
C GLN A 24 1.69 -12.63 -0.74
N LEU A 25 1.27 -13.89 -0.56
CA LEU A 25 2.16 -15.00 -0.21
C LEU A 25 3.19 -15.25 -1.33
N ASN A 26 2.76 -15.33 -2.58
CA ASN A 26 3.67 -15.54 -3.72
C ASN A 26 4.67 -14.38 -3.87
N ALA A 27 4.23 -13.14 -3.71
CA ALA A 27 5.11 -11.98 -3.77
C ALA A 27 6.14 -11.97 -2.64
N MET A 28 5.75 -12.49 -1.47
CA MET A 28 6.65 -12.67 -0.35
C MET A 28 7.53 -13.90 -0.50
N GLU A 29 7.17 -14.97 -1.20
CA GLU A 29 8.05 -16.14 -1.33
C GLU A 29 9.27 -15.92 -2.23
N ASP A 30 9.15 -15.00 -3.20
CA ASP A 30 10.25 -14.70 -4.11
C ASP A 30 11.40 -13.94 -3.42
N ARG A 31 12.53 -14.61 -3.25
CA ARG A 31 13.72 -14.08 -2.55
C ARG A 31 14.70 -13.38 -3.48
N ALA A 32 14.56 -13.51 -4.79
CA ALA A 32 15.55 -13.03 -5.75
C ALA A 32 15.14 -11.68 -6.36
N ILE A 33 16.08 -10.74 -6.39
CA ILE A 33 15.92 -9.49 -7.13
C ILE A 33 16.46 -9.70 -8.55
N PRO A 34 15.60 -9.64 -9.58
CA PRO A 34 15.97 -10.09 -10.93
C PRO A 34 16.93 -9.13 -11.64
N ASP A 35 16.81 -7.83 -11.40
CA ASP A 35 17.50 -6.81 -12.17
C ASP A 35 17.97 -5.62 -11.32
N ARG A 36 18.95 -4.89 -11.85
CA ARG A 36 19.58 -3.71 -11.23
C ARG A 36 18.57 -2.61 -10.89
N LYS A 37 17.59 -2.38 -11.76
CA LYS A 37 16.59 -1.32 -11.57
C LYS A 37 15.64 -1.66 -10.43
N SER A 38 15.24 -2.93 -10.31
CA SER A 38 14.46 -3.44 -9.18
C SER A 38 15.22 -3.33 -7.86
N TRP A 39 16.53 -3.58 -7.88
CA TRP A 39 17.41 -3.36 -6.72
C TRP A 39 17.45 -1.89 -6.31
N ASP A 40 17.72 -0.98 -7.25
CA ASP A 40 17.79 0.46 -6.98
C ASP A 40 16.45 1.00 -6.46
N SER A 41 15.35 0.54 -7.04
CA SER A 41 14.00 0.85 -6.56
C SER A 41 13.79 0.38 -5.12
N ALA A 42 14.25 -0.82 -4.77
CA ALA A 42 14.13 -1.35 -3.42
C ALA A 42 14.99 -0.58 -2.42
N CYS A 43 16.23 -0.23 -2.77
CA CYS A 43 17.09 0.63 -1.96
C CYS A 43 16.44 1.99 -1.72
N GLN A 44 15.92 2.64 -2.76
CA GLN A 44 15.22 3.93 -2.64
C GLN A 44 13.96 3.82 -1.79
N PHE A 45 13.17 2.74 -1.97
CA PHE A 45 11.98 2.50 -1.18
C PHE A 45 12.30 2.28 0.30
N MET A 46 13.35 1.52 0.62
CA MET A 46 13.86 1.32 1.97
C MET A 46 14.27 2.65 2.61
N GLY A 47 15.11 3.42 1.94
CA GLY A 47 15.60 4.72 2.44
C GLY A 47 14.47 5.72 2.65
N LYS A 48 13.53 5.82 1.70
CA LYS A 48 12.36 6.73 1.82
C LYS A 48 11.44 6.32 2.96
N THR A 49 11.16 5.02 3.11
CA THR A 49 10.28 4.52 4.18
C THR A 49 10.92 4.73 5.55
N ALA A 50 12.22 4.45 5.67
CA ALA A 50 12.97 4.69 6.90
C ALA A 50 13.04 6.19 7.23
N ALA A 51 13.29 7.07 6.26
CA ALA A 51 13.30 8.52 6.46
C ALA A 51 11.94 9.08 6.90
N ASN A 52 10.85 8.62 6.30
CA ASN A 52 9.49 9.00 6.74
C ASN A 52 9.22 8.56 8.17
N ARG A 53 9.63 7.35 8.55
CA ARG A 53 9.47 6.86 9.92
C ARG A 53 10.36 7.62 10.90
N LEU A 54 11.58 7.97 10.49
CA LEU A 54 12.54 8.75 11.28
C LEU A 54 11.97 10.13 11.59
N ALA A 55 11.30 10.79 10.64
CA ALA A 55 10.64 12.07 10.88
C ALA A 55 9.59 11.98 12.01
N ILE A 56 8.78 10.91 12.02
CA ILE A 56 7.79 10.66 13.07
C ILE A 56 8.46 10.42 14.43
N VAL A 57 9.54 9.62 14.47
CA VAL A 57 10.28 9.34 15.72
C VAL A 57 10.97 10.60 16.24
N ASN A 58 11.57 11.41 15.37
CA ASN A 58 12.17 12.69 15.74
C ASN A 58 11.12 13.65 16.30
N GLN A 59 9.92 13.68 15.73
CA GLN A 59 8.81 14.45 16.30
C GLN A 59 8.46 13.94 17.71
N GLN A 60 8.33 12.63 17.91
CA GLN A 60 8.06 12.04 19.24
C GLN A 60 9.15 12.35 20.27
N LEU A 61 10.43 12.34 19.86
CA LEU A 61 11.56 12.71 20.72
C LEU A 61 11.53 14.19 21.09
N ASN A 62 11.25 15.06 20.11
CA ASN A 62 11.14 16.50 20.32
C ASN A 62 9.96 16.85 21.24
N ASP A 63 8.80 16.22 21.02
CA ASP A 63 7.61 16.39 21.87
C ASP A 63 7.88 15.94 23.31
N ALA A 64 8.62 14.83 23.48
CA ALA A 64 9.02 14.33 24.80
C ALA A 64 10.07 15.22 25.49
N ARG A 65 10.98 15.82 24.73
CA ARG A 65 12.00 16.76 25.25
C ARG A 65 11.40 18.11 25.65
N GLY A 66 10.24 18.45 25.09
CA GLY A 66 9.51 19.67 25.39
C GLY A 66 9.94 20.89 24.56
N PRO A 67 9.41 22.09 24.88
CA PRO A 67 9.66 23.29 24.10
C PRO A 67 11.15 23.66 24.13
N GLY A 68 11.74 23.79 22.94
CA GLY A 68 13.09 24.29 22.77
C GLY A 68 13.27 25.74 23.24
N TRP A 69 14.52 26.21 23.22
CA TRP A 69 14.87 27.53 23.72
C TRP A 69 14.09 28.67 23.04
N VAL A 70 13.94 28.62 21.71
CA VAL A 70 13.19 29.62 20.94
C VAL A 70 11.71 29.64 21.32
N SER A 71 11.08 28.48 21.48
CA SER A 71 9.66 28.41 21.83
C SER A 71 9.38 28.77 23.29
N ARG A 72 10.36 28.56 24.18
CA ARG A 72 10.31 29.07 25.55
C ARG A 72 10.34 30.60 25.61
N TRP A 73 11.11 31.26 24.73
CA TRP A 73 11.22 32.72 24.69
C TRP A 73 10.08 33.40 23.92
N ILE A 74 9.70 32.87 22.75
CA ILE A 74 8.70 33.50 21.88
C ILE A 74 7.27 33.19 22.36
N PHE A 75 7.01 31.94 22.77
CA PHE A 75 5.66 31.48 23.14
C PHE A 75 5.48 31.30 24.66
N TRP A 76 6.47 31.71 25.47
CA TRP A 76 6.43 31.63 26.93
C TRP A 76 6.06 30.25 27.48
N LYS A 77 6.45 29.17 26.79
CA LYS A 77 6.14 27.80 27.21
C LYS A 77 7.16 27.28 28.22
N THR A 78 6.69 26.81 29.37
CA THR A 78 7.53 26.17 30.40
C THR A 78 7.59 24.65 30.20
N PRO A 79 8.78 24.01 30.29
CA PRO A 79 8.90 22.56 30.24
C PRO A 79 8.28 21.91 31.50
N SER A 80 7.66 20.74 31.32
CA SER A 80 7.21 19.88 32.43
C SER A 80 8.40 19.20 33.12
N ALA A 81 8.21 18.69 34.35
CA ALA A 81 9.21 17.87 35.04
C ALA A 81 9.60 16.64 34.20
N ASP A 82 8.63 16.02 33.51
CA ASP A 82 8.87 14.89 32.60
C ASP A 82 9.76 15.27 31.41
N ASN A 83 9.63 16.51 30.91
CA ASN A 83 10.45 17.01 29.81
C ASN A 83 11.91 17.20 30.25
N HIS A 84 12.12 17.61 31.50
CA HIS A 84 13.45 17.73 32.09
C HIS A 84 14.13 16.35 32.20
N PHE A 85 13.40 15.35 32.71
CA PHE A 85 13.90 13.96 32.74
C PHE A 85 14.17 13.43 31.34
N ALA A 86 13.23 13.60 30.40
CA ALA A 86 13.39 13.14 29.03
C ALA A 86 14.60 13.78 28.33
N SER A 87 14.83 15.07 28.52
CA SER A 87 16.02 15.76 27.97
C SER A 87 17.32 15.18 28.52
N ALA A 88 17.43 15.05 29.84
CA ALA A 88 18.64 14.54 30.49
C ALA A 88 18.93 13.08 30.08
N ILE A 89 17.89 12.24 30.04
CA ILE A 89 17.99 10.86 29.59
C ILE A 89 18.42 10.81 28.12
N GLN A 90 17.79 11.58 27.23
CA GLN A 90 18.15 11.58 25.81
C GLN A 90 19.62 11.99 25.59
N ASP A 91 20.12 12.96 26.35
CA ASP A 91 21.52 13.41 26.24
C ASP A 91 22.50 12.30 26.68
N GLU A 92 22.18 11.59 27.77
CA GLU A 92 22.97 10.44 28.23
C GLU A 92 22.95 9.28 27.23
N LEU A 93 21.76 8.91 26.74
CA LEU A 93 21.60 7.82 25.78
C LEU A 93 22.25 8.14 24.43
N THR A 94 22.30 9.42 24.04
CA THR A 94 23.05 9.86 22.84
C THR A 94 24.54 9.59 23.01
N SER A 95 25.10 9.91 24.18
CA SER A 95 26.51 9.62 24.48
C SER A 95 26.77 8.11 24.50
N MET A 96 25.85 7.32 25.05
CA MET A 96 25.97 5.86 25.11
C MET A 96 26.00 5.24 23.71
N LEU A 97 25.08 5.65 22.82
CA LEU A 97 25.04 5.17 21.43
C LEU A 97 26.23 5.64 20.58
N ALA A 98 26.82 6.79 20.91
CA ALA A 98 28.04 7.26 20.25
C ALA A 98 29.26 6.40 20.62
N ASN A 99 29.33 5.94 21.87
CA ASN A 99 30.41 5.08 22.36
C ASN A 99 30.22 3.62 21.92
N GLU A 100 28.99 3.14 21.86
CA GLU A 100 28.64 1.77 21.46
C GLU A 100 27.61 1.76 20.31
N PRO A 101 28.04 1.90 19.05
CA PRO A 101 27.14 1.98 17.91
C PRO A 101 26.40 0.66 17.60
N GLU A 102 26.91 -0.48 18.06
CA GLU A 102 26.33 -1.83 17.90
C GLU A 102 25.53 -2.30 19.13
N HIS A 103 25.07 -1.36 19.96
CA HIS A 103 24.28 -1.69 21.14
C HIS A 103 22.99 -2.46 20.79
N LYS A 104 22.55 -3.38 21.65
CA LYS A 104 21.32 -4.16 21.47
C LYS A 104 20.05 -3.31 21.64
N GLN A 105 18.93 -3.76 21.05
CA GLN A 105 17.65 -3.02 21.13
C GLN A 105 17.10 -2.83 22.55
N SER A 106 17.42 -3.73 23.47
CA SER A 106 16.92 -3.72 24.85
C SER A 106 18.06 -3.37 25.80
N LEU A 107 17.82 -2.39 26.67
CA LEU A 107 18.71 -2.13 27.81
C LEU A 107 18.67 -3.33 28.76
N THR A 108 19.85 -3.79 29.15
CA THR A 108 20.02 -4.68 30.30
C THR A 108 19.78 -3.91 31.59
N ASP A 109 19.55 -4.63 32.68
CA ASP A 109 19.39 -3.98 33.99
C ASP A 109 20.69 -3.30 34.46
N GLU A 110 21.86 -3.77 34.00
CA GLU A 110 23.15 -3.12 34.22
C GLU A 110 23.24 -1.77 33.49
N ASP A 111 22.83 -1.72 32.22
CA ASP A 111 22.82 -0.46 31.44
C ASP A 111 21.93 0.60 32.10
N ILE A 112 20.78 0.16 32.62
CA ILE A 112 19.84 1.04 33.34
C ILE A 112 20.49 1.60 34.61
N LEU A 113 21.24 0.79 35.35
CA LEU A 113 21.97 1.25 36.54
C LEU A 113 23.06 2.27 36.18
N VAL A 114 23.80 2.03 35.10
CA VAL A 114 24.82 2.97 34.59
C VAL A 114 24.19 4.29 34.20
N VAL A 115 23.13 4.27 33.38
CA VAL A 115 22.41 5.47 32.96
C VAL A 115 21.88 6.24 34.18
N ARG A 116 21.28 5.55 35.16
CA ARG A 116 20.78 6.19 36.39
C ARG A 116 21.91 6.87 37.16
N ARG A 117 23.03 6.19 37.36
CA ARG A 117 24.19 6.75 38.10
C ARG A 117 24.78 7.97 37.40
N ASN A 118 24.84 7.95 36.07
CA ASN A 118 25.32 9.09 35.29
C ASN A 118 24.36 10.29 35.38
N LEU A 119 23.05 10.04 35.41
CA LEU A 119 22.03 11.08 35.62
C LEU A 119 22.10 11.68 37.04
N GLU A 120 22.31 10.85 38.06
CA GLU A 120 22.50 11.30 39.45
C GLU A 120 23.74 12.20 39.58
N THR A 121 24.84 11.84 38.89
CA THR A 121 26.06 12.67 38.84
C THR A 121 25.81 14.03 38.19
N LYS A 122 24.85 14.11 37.25
CA LYS A 122 24.41 15.35 36.61
C LYS A 122 23.35 16.12 37.43
N GLY A 123 23.04 15.67 38.65
CA GLY A 123 22.07 16.31 39.54
C GLY A 123 20.60 15.99 39.23
N VAL A 124 20.34 14.98 38.39
CA VAL A 124 18.98 14.52 38.06
C VAL A 124 18.68 13.26 38.87
N ILE A 125 17.91 13.41 39.95
CA ILE A 125 17.63 12.37 40.95
C ILE A 125 16.19 11.86 40.76
N GLU A 126 15.88 10.65 41.25
CA GLU A 126 14.54 10.02 41.24
C GLU A 126 13.96 9.70 39.85
N VAL A 127 14.82 9.43 38.86
CA VAL A 127 14.34 9.07 37.51
C VAL A 127 13.68 7.68 37.48
N PRO A 128 12.39 7.58 37.09
CA PRO A 128 11.70 6.30 36.98
C PRO A 128 12.33 5.41 35.89
N THR A 129 12.53 4.13 36.20
CA THR A 129 13.12 3.16 35.25
C THR A 129 12.31 3.04 33.97
N GLU A 130 10.98 3.11 34.06
CA GLU A 130 10.09 3.06 32.90
C GLU A 130 10.29 4.23 31.93
N THR A 131 10.60 5.42 32.46
CA THR A 131 10.91 6.59 31.63
C THR A 131 12.20 6.38 30.85
N ILE A 132 13.23 5.78 31.48
CA ILE A 132 14.50 5.43 30.81
C ILE A 132 14.24 4.42 29.68
N ARG A 133 13.52 3.33 29.95
CA ARG A 133 13.17 2.32 28.93
C ARG A 133 12.36 2.92 27.78
N ARG A 134 11.40 3.81 28.08
CA ARG A 134 10.58 4.50 27.07
C ARG A 134 11.42 5.40 26.16
N GLN A 135 12.30 6.23 26.74
CA GLN A 135 13.18 7.11 25.95
C GLN A 135 14.19 6.30 25.13
N TRP A 136 14.76 5.24 25.72
CA TRP A 136 15.63 4.32 25.01
C TRP A 136 14.98 3.72 23.77
N ASN A 137 13.76 3.22 23.89
CA ASN A 137 13.03 2.65 22.74
C ASN A 137 12.88 3.66 21.59
N LEU A 138 12.75 4.95 21.88
CA LEU A 138 12.68 6.00 20.84
C LEU A 138 14.06 6.34 20.27
N MET A 139 15.07 6.49 21.14
CA MET A 139 16.44 6.80 20.75
C MET A 139 17.08 5.68 19.91
N TYR A 140 16.92 4.42 20.34
CA TYR A 140 17.38 3.27 19.58
C TYR A 140 16.67 3.16 18.23
N LYS A 141 15.34 3.41 18.18
CA LYS A 141 14.61 3.45 16.90
C LYS A 141 15.17 4.52 15.96
N LYS A 142 15.47 5.71 16.48
CA LYS A 142 16.10 6.79 15.69
C LYS A 142 17.43 6.31 15.10
N HIS A 143 18.33 5.81 15.95
CA HIS A 143 19.65 5.29 15.56
C HIS A 143 19.54 4.18 14.50
N PHE A 144 18.67 3.19 14.74
CA PHE A 144 18.42 2.10 13.80
C PHE A 144 17.92 2.59 12.43
N LEU A 145 17.01 3.56 12.43
CA LEU A 145 16.47 4.14 11.19
C LEU A 145 17.53 4.95 10.43
N GLU A 146 18.37 5.72 11.13
CA GLU A 146 19.50 6.44 10.54
C GLU A 146 20.50 5.47 9.91
N LYS A 147 20.87 4.39 10.61
CA LYS A 147 21.71 3.31 10.05
C LYS A 147 21.05 2.66 8.83
N THR A 148 19.74 2.39 8.88
CA THR A 148 18.99 1.82 7.74
C THR A 148 19.00 2.74 6.51
N ILE A 149 18.89 4.06 6.71
CA ILE A 149 18.98 5.05 5.63
C ILE A 149 20.37 5.06 5.02
N GLN A 150 21.41 4.96 5.85
CA GLN A 150 22.79 4.88 5.38
C GLN A 150 23.03 3.60 4.59
N ASN A 151 22.65 2.44 5.13
CA ASN A 151 22.72 1.15 4.44
C ASN A 151 21.94 1.16 3.11
N SER A 152 20.81 1.86 3.04
CA SER A 152 20.06 2.05 1.79
C SER A 152 20.89 2.71 0.70
N ARG A 153 21.73 3.69 1.04
CA ARG A 153 22.63 4.37 0.11
C ARG A 153 23.80 3.49 -0.26
N ASP A 154 24.43 2.85 0.72
CA ASP A 154 25.63 2.04 0.49
C ASP A 154 25.32 0.78 -0.33
N CYS A 155 24.18 0.14 -0.06
CA CYS A 155 23.69 -0.99 -0.85
C CYS A 155 23.36 -0.61 -2.29
N GLN A 156 23.14 0.67 -2.64
CA GLN A 156 22.89 1.03 -4.03
C GLN A 156 24.05 0.62 -4.92
N SER A 157 25.32 0.71 -4.55
CA SER A 157 26.42 0.26 -5.43
C SER A 157 26.63 -1.25 -5.46
N LEU A 158 25.99 -2.01 -4.57
CA LEU A 158 26.36 -3.40 -4.27
C LEU A 158 25.54 -4.48 -5.01
N TYR A 159 24.76 -4.11 -6.04
CA TYR A 159 23.95 -5.08 -6.79
C TYR A 159 24.78 -6.23 -7.42
N GLN A 160 25.99 -5.94 -7.92
CA GLN A 160 26.84 -6.99 -8.49
C GLN A 160 27.30 -8.00 -7.44
N HIS A 161 27.69 -7.52 -6.25
CA HIS A 161 28.06 -8.38 -5.12
C HIS A 161 26.88 -9.26 -4.68
N TYR A 162 25.68 -8.68 -4.57
CA TYR A 162 24.45 -9.41 -4.31
C TYR A 162 24.21 -10.52 -5.36
N ARG A 163 24.32 -10.19 -6.66
CA ARG A 163 24.06 -11.14 -7.75
C ARG A 163 25.04 -12.31 -7.77
N GLN A 164 26.28 -12.08 -7.37
CA GLN A 164 27.34 -13.09 -7.31
C GLN A 164 27.29 -13.92 -6.02
N GLY A 165 26.42 -13.59 -5.06
CA GLY A 165 26.32 -14.28 -3.78
C GLY A 165 27.47 -13.98 -2.82
N PHE A 166 28.22 -12.89 -3.05
CA PHE A 166 29.28 -12.47 -2.14
C PHE A 166 28.66 -11.83 -0.89
N ASN A 167 28.89 -12.47 0.26
CA ASN A 167 28.47 -12.01 1.58
C ASN A 167 29.66 -11.46 2.41
N GLU A 168 30.83 -11.27 1.79
CA GLU A 168 32.05 -10.75 2.44
C GLU A 168 32.07 -9.22 2.60
N ALA A 169 31.08 -8.51 2.06
CA ALA A 169 30.95 -7.08 2.34
C ALA A 169 30.49 -6.89 3.79
N ASP A 170 31.16 -6.02 4.55
CA ASP A 170 30.75 -5.61 5.91
C ASP A 170 29.32 -5.02 5.97
N ILE A 171 28.71 -4.75 4.81
CA ILE A 171 27.39 -4.16 4.65
C ILE A 171 26.36 -5.24 4.34
N ASP A 172 25.51 -5.54 5.32
CA ASP A 172 24.39 -6.46 5.16
C ASP A 172 23.24 -5.82 4.35
N CYS A 173 23.12 -6.22 3.08
CA CYS A 173 22.02 -5.81 2.20
C CYS A 173 20.81 -6.76 2.20
N GLN A 174 20.72 -7.72 3.14
CA GLN A 174 19.54 -8.60 3.25
C GLN A 174 18.25 -7.81 3.49
N ALA A 175 18.34 -6.67 4.19
CA ALA A 175 17.21 -5.76 4.35
C ALA A 175 16.64 -5.28 3.01
N VAL A 176 17.48 -5.02 2.00
CA VAL A 176 17.03 -4.58 0.67
C VAL A 176 16.12 -5.64 0.03
N VAL A 177 16.46 -6.93 0.18
CA VAL A 177 15.65 -8.05 -0.33
C VAL A 177 14.28 -8.09 0.36
N LEU A 178 14.23 -7.86 1.67
CA LEU A 178 12.96 -7.77 2.40
C LEU A 178 12.11 -6.58 1.91
N PHE A 179 12.70 -5.40 1.76
CA PHE A 179 11.99 -4.21 1.28
C PHE A 179 11.51 -4.36 -0.16
N TYR A 180 12.27 -5.04 -1.03
CA TYR A 180 11.83 -5.41 -2.37
C TYR A 180 10.57 -6.28 -2.33
N ARG A 181 10.57 -7.34 -1.50
CA ARG A 181 9.42 -8.25 -1.35
C ARG A 181 8.18 -7.52 -0.88
N ILE A 182 8.32 -6.64 0.11
CA ILE A 182 7.21 -5.80 0.61
C ILE A 182 6.72 -4.85 -0.48
N GLN A 183 7.63 -4.14 -1.16
CA GLN A 183 7.26 -3.20 -2.22
C GLN A 183 6.49 -3.90 -3.35
N ARG A 184 6.96 -5.08 -3.76
CA ARG A 184 6.31 -5.89 -4.79
C ARG A 184 4.96 -6.41 -4.34
N MET A 185 4.88 -6.93 -3.12
CA MET A 185 3.62 -7.42 -2.53
C MET A 185 2.57 -6.32 -2.52
N VAL A 186 2.90 -5.12 -2.00
CA VAL A 186 1.99 -3.97 -1.98
C VAL A 186 1.58 -3.59 -3.40
N LYS A 187 2.52 -3.49 -4.35
CA LYS A 187 2.22 -3.11 -5.74
C LYS A 187 1.28 -4.12 -6.43
N LEU A 188 1.54 -5.42 -6.27
CA LEU A 188 0.70 -6.46 -6.86
C LEU A 188 -0.68 -6.49 -6.23
N THR A 189 -0.78 -6.36 -4.89
CA THR A 189 -2.08 -6.27 -4.21
C THR A 189 -2.85 -5.03 -4.65
N CYS A 190 -2.22 -3.85 -4.74
CA CYS A 190 -2.89 -2.64 -5.23
C CYS A 190 -3.42 -2.80 -6.65
N ASN A 191 -2.63 -3.40 -7.55
CA ASN A 191 -3.06 -3.65 -8.93
C ASN A 191 -4.23 -4.66 -8.99
N ALA A 192 -4.17 -5.72 -8.18
CA ALA A 192 -5.25 -6.70 -8.10
C ALA A 192 -6.54 -6.07 -7.56
N LEU A 193 -6.46 -5.28 -6.49
CA LEU A 193 -7.60 -4.54 -5.94
C LEU A 193 -8.18 -3.54 -6.93
N ARG A 194 -7.33 -2.81 -7.68
CA ARG A 194 -7.81 -1.87 -8.71
C ARG A 194 -8.57 -2.59 -9.81
N GLN A 195 -8.04 -3.72 -10.28
CA GLN A 195 -8.70 -4.51 -11.32
C GLN A 195 -10.01 -5.12 -10.81
N GLN A 196 -10.03 -5.60 -9.56
CA GLN A 196 -11.24 -6.06 -8.92
C GLN A 196 -12.32 -4.98 -8.88
N ILE A 197 -11.99 -3.79 -8.36
CA ILE A 197 -12.94 -2.68 -8.27
C ILE A 197 -13.46 -2.34 -9.67
N THR A 198 -12.56 -2.17 -10.64
CA THR A 198 -12.94 -1.81 -12.01
C THR A 198 -13.87 -2.86 -12.63
N ASN A 199 -13.58 -4.15 -12.46
CA ASN A 199 -14.42 -5.22 -13.01
C ASN A 199 -15.79 -5.27 -12.33
N THR A 200 -15.86 -5.04 -11.01
CA THR A 200 -17.13 -5.00 -10.28
C THR A 200 -17.98 -3.82 -10.72
N GLU A 201 -17.40 -2.61 -10.76
CA GLU A 201 -18.10 -1.40 -11.21
C GLU A 201 -18.54 -1.51 -12.67
N GLN A 202 -17.72 -2.10 -13.54
CA GLN A 202 -18.09 -2.35 -14.93
C GLN A 202 -19.33 -3.26 -15.03
N ARG A 203 -19.36 -4.38 -14.30
CA ARG A 203 -20.50 -5.30 -14.30
C ARG A 203 -21.77 -4.66 -13.74
N MET A 204 -21.63 -3.84 -12.70
CA MET A 204 -22.74 -3.10 -12.12
C MET A 204 -23.30 -2.09 -13.13
N LEU A 205 -22.43 -1.31 -13.77
CA LEU A 205 -22.82 -0.36 -14.80
C LEU A 205 -23.46 -1.05 -16.02
N GLU A 206 -22.89 -2.16 -16.50
CA GLU A 206 -23.47 -2.94 -17.60
C GLU A 206 -24.88 -3.45 -17.26
N LYS A 207 -25.09 -3.89 -16.02
CA LYS A 207 -26.41 -4.32 -15.54
C LYS A 207 -27.38 -3.15 -15.49
N GLU A 208 -26.99 -2.02 -14.91
CA GLU A 208 -27.86 -0.84 -14.80
C GLU A 208 -28.23 -0.28 -16.17
N VAL A 209 -27.26 -0.17 -17.10
CA VAL A 209 -27.52 0.23 -18.49
C VAL A 209 -28.48 -0.73 -19.17
N LYS A 210 -28.33 -2.04 -18.94
CA LYS A 210 -29.23 -3.04 -19.49
C LYS A 210 -30.65 -2.90 -18.92
N ASP A 211 -30.78 -2.75 -17.61
CA ASP A 211 -32.08 -2.59 -16.95
C ASP A 211 -32.79 -1.33 -17.49
N VAL A 212 -32.08 -0.21 -17.63
CA VAL A 212 -32.62 1.02 -18.25
C VAL A 212 -33.02 0.81 -19.71
N LEU A 213 -32.21 0.09 -20.48
CA LEU A 213 -32.51 -0.19 -21.90
C LEU A 213 -33.73 -1.12 -22.02
N ASP A 214 -33.85 -2.10 -21.13
CA ASP A 214 -34.99 -3.01 -21.09
C ASP A 214 -36.27 -2.25 -20.70
N ASP A 215 -36.21 -1.30 -19.77
CA ASP A 215 -37.33 -0.40 -19.43
C ASP A 215 -37.73 0.49 -20.61
N TRP A 216 -36.76 1.13 -21.28
CA TRP A 216 -37.03 1.94 -22.48
C TRP A 216 -37.59 1.10 -23.61
N SER A 217 -37.20 -0.17 -23.69
CA SER A 217 -37.78 -1.09 -24.65
C SER A 217 -39.27 -1.35 -24.39
N GLN A 218 -39.78 -1.18 -23.18
CA GLN A 218 -41.21 -1.37 -22.90
C GLN A 218 -42.04 -0.14 -23.26
N GLU A 219 -41.42 1.05 -23.34
CA GLU A 219 -42.09 2.29 -23.72
C GLU A 219 -42.09 2.51 -25.25
N THR A 220 -43.26 2.38 -25.87
CA THR A 220 -43.43 2.53 -27.33
C THR A 220 -43.01 3.91 -27.84
N GLU A 221 -43.26 4.97 -27.06
CA GLU A 221 -42.91 6.36 -27.41
C GLU A 221 -41.39 6.59 -27.43
N LYS A 222 -40.67 6.12 -26.40
CA LYS A 222 -39.19 6.17 -26.38
C LYS A 222 -38.57 5.28 -27.46
N LYS A 223 -39.12 4.10 -27.73
CA LYS A 223 -38.70 3.26 -28.87
C LYS A 223 -38.81 4.01 -30.19
N GLN A 224 -39.93 4.65 -30.46
CA GLN A 224 -40.14 5.45 -31.67
C GLN A 224 -39.23 6.68 -31.73
N GLN A 225 -38.86 7.27 -30.59
CA GLN A 225 -37.97 8.44 -30.56
C GLN A 225 -36.50 8.06 -30.81
N TYR A 226 -36.01 6.98 -30.18
CA TYR A 226 -34.59 6.61 -30.17
C TYR A 226 -34.20 5.57 -31.23
N LEU A 227 -35.13 4.71 -31.68
CA LEU A 227 -34.90 3.74 -32.77
C LEU A 227 -35.42 4.29 -34.10
N THR A 228 -34.98 5.49 -34.49
CA THR A 228 -35.30 6.08 -35.79
C THR A 228 -34.18 5.86 -36.80
N GLY A 229 -34.55 5.65 -38.07
CA GLY A 229 -33.59 5.65 -39.17
C GLY A 229 -34.02 4.78 -40.35
N ARG A 230 -33.41 5.05 -41.51
CA ARG A 230 -33.80 4.46 -42.80
C ARG A 230 -33.90 2.93 -42.82
N ARG A 231 -33.09 2.22 -42.03
CA ARG A 231 -33.14 0.74 -41.93
C ARG A 231 -34.33 0.24 -41.11
N VAL A 232 -34.79 1.03 -40.14
CA VAL A 232 -35.98 0.72 -39.33
C VAL A 232 -37.23 0.96 -40.16
N ASP A 233 -37.29 2.09 -40.88
CA ASP A 233 -38.40 2.42 -41.78
C ASP A 233 -38.58 1.33 -42.85
N LEU A 234 -37.48 0.93 -43.51
CA LEU A 234 -37.48 -0.16 -44.51
C LEU A 234 -37.92 -1.50 -43.91
N ALA A 235 -37.53 -1.81 -42.66
CA ALA A 235 -37.95 -3.03 -41.99
C ALA A 235 -39.44 -3.02 -41.63
N GLU A 236 -39.98 -1.85 -41.28
CA GLU A 236 -41.40 -1.66 -40.98
C GLU A 236 -42.26 -1.77 -42.24
N GLU A 237 -41.83 -1.14 -43.35
CA GLU A 237 -42.45 -1.30 -44.66
C GLU A 237 -42.45 -2.76 -45.13
N LEU A 238 -41.33 -3.46 -45.02
CA LEU A 238 -41.23 -4.90 -45.35
C LEU A 238 -42.20 -5.75 -44.53
N LYS A 239 -42.40 -5.42 -43.25
CA LYS A 239 -43.34 -6.11 -42.38
C LYS A 239 -44.80 -5.84 -42.78
N GLN A 240 -45.12 -4.61 -43.16
CA GLN A 240 -46.45 -4.27 -43.69
C GLN A 240 -46.74 -5.03 -44.99
N VAL A 241 -45.79 -5.06 -45.93
CA VAL A 241 -45.95 -5.78 -47.20
C VAL A 241 -46.19 -7.28 -46.96
N ARG A 242 -45.42 -7.91 -46.07
CA ARG A 242 -45.61 -9.33 -45.74
C ARG A 242 -46.99 -9.60 -45.12
N ARG A 243 -47.46 -8.71 -44.23
CA ARG A 243 -48.78 -8.83 -43.60
C ARG A 243 -49.93 -8.67 -44.62
N ILE A 244 -49.75 -7.83 -45.64
CA ILE A 244 -50.71 -7.69 -46.75
C ILE A 244 -50.73 -8.97 -47.61
N GLN A 245 -49.56 -9.56 -47.88
CA GLN A 245 -49.47 -10.83 -48.61
C GLN A 245 -50.19 -11.96 -47.88
N GLU A 246 -49.96 -12.11 -46.57
CA GLU A 246 -50.66 -13.11 -45.74
C GLU A 246 -52.18 -12.94 -45.79
N LYS A 247 -52.68 -11.70 -45.69
CA LYS A 247 -54.11 -11.38 -45.79
C LYS A 247 -54.70 -11.71 -47.17
N LEU A 248 -53.94 -11.47 -48.23
CA LEU A 248 -54.36 -11.78 -49.61
C LEU A 248 -54.40 -13.29 -49.87
N GLU A 249 -53.44 -14.03 -49.31
CA GLU A 249 -53.46 -15.50 -49.35
C GLU A 249 -54.66 -16.07 -48.58
N GLU A 250 -54.93 -15.56 -47.37
CA GLU A 250 -56.14 -15.92 -46.62
C GLU A 250 -57.43 -15.64 -47.42
N PHE A 251 -57.51 -14.49 -48.09
CA PHE A 251 -58.66 -14.12 -48.92
C PHE A 251 -58.80 -14.99 -50.17
N MET A 252 -57.70 -15.33 -50.85
CA MET A 252 -57.71 -16.27 -51.98
C MET A 252 -58.18 -17.67 -51.56
N VAL A 253 -57.74 -18.14 -50.38
CA VAL A 253 -58.17 -19.42 -49.83
C VAL A 253 -59.67 -19.39 -49.47
N GLN A 254 -60.19 -18.28 -48.93
CA GLN A 254 -61.62 -18.12 -48.69
C GLN A 254 -62.44 -18.09 -49.99
N LEU A 255 -61.97 -17.37 -51.02
CA LEU A 255 -62.59 -17.33 -52.34
C LEU A 255 -62.62 -18.70 -53.04
N GLN A 256 -61.59 -19.52 -52.85
CA GLN A 256 -61.57 -20.89 -53.37
C GLN A 256 -62.52 -21.84 -52.63
N ARG A 257 -62.90 -21.51 -51.38
CA ARG A 257 -63.89 -22.28 -50.60
C ARG A 257 -65.34 -21.87 -50.88
N GLU A 258 -65.57 -20.71 -51.48
CA GLU A 258 -66.91 -20.22 -51.88
C GLU A 258 -67.31 -20.59 -53.32
N LYS A 259 -66.43 -21.26 -54.09
CA LYS A 259 -66.74 -21.88 -55.38
C LYS A 259 -67.08 -23.36 -55.22
#